data_AF-A0A075M8W8-F1
#
_entry.id   AF-A0A075M8W8-F1
#
_cell.length_a   1.000
_cell.length_b   1.000
_cell.length_c   1.000
_cell.angle_alpha   90.00
_cell.angle_beta   90.00
_cell.angle_gamma   90.00
#
_symmetry.space_group_name_H-M   'P 1'
#
loop_
_entity.id
_entity.type
_entity.pdbx_description
1 polymer ?
#
loop_
_entity_poly.entity_id
_entity_poly.type
_entity_poly.pdbx_seq_one_letter_code
_entity_poly.pdbx_strand_id
1 'polypeptide(L)' 'MNAVVGAKKGSKKQRQPVISPDSAQSKTYIKVLYGLAEGEIEGLANGLQSIYLEETPLQNADGSFNFEKALE' A
#
# COMPACT_ATOMS: atom_id res chain seq x y z
N MET A 1 -46.29 14.34 -45.65
CA MET A 1 -45.41 14.43 -44.46
C MET A 1 -44.46 13.24 -44.54
N ASN A 2 -43.19 13.45 -44.84
CA ASN A 2 -42.25 12.33 -45.03
C ASN A 2 -41.43 12.15 -43.75
N ALA A 3 -41.66 11.03 -43.06
CA ALA A 3 -40.91 10.68 -41.87
C ALA A 3 -39.50 10.19 -42.26
N VAL A 4 -38.47 10.86 -41.75
CA VAL A 4 -37.09 10.40 -41.86
C VAL A 4 -36.87 9.31 -40.82
N VAL A 5 -36.70 8.06 -41.27
CA VAL A 5 -36.42 6.92 -40.37
C VAL A 5 -34.95 6.56 -40.47
N GLY A 6 -34.21 6.83 -39.40
CA GLY A 6 -32.78 6.49 -39.30
C GLY A 6 -32.58 5.03 -38.91
N ALA A 7 -31.93 4.25 -39.77
CA ALA A 7 -31.50 2.89 -39.45
C ALA A 7 -30.26 2.92 -38.55
N LYS A 8 -30.44 2.88 -37.22
CA LYS A 8 -29.33 2.60 -36.28
C LYS A 8 -28.96 1.10 -36.39
N LYS A 9 -28.12 0.77 -37.37
CA LYS A 9 -27.50 -0.55 -37.48
C LYS A 9 -26.44 -0.69 -36.40
N GLY A 10 -26.72 -1.51 -35.40
CA GLY A 10 -25.69 -2.00 -34.49
C GLY A 10 -26.19 -2.21 -33.08
N SER A 11 -26.64 -3.44 -32.79
CA SER A 11 -26.70 -4.01 -31.46
C SER A 11 -25.30 -4.24 -30.85
N LYS A 12 -24.41 -3.25 -30.97
CA LYS A 12 -23.13 -3.28 -30.24
C LYS A 12 -23.45 -2.88 -28.80
N LYS A 13 -23.44 -3.86 -27.90
CA LYS A 13 -23.44 -3.64 -26.44
C LYS A 13 -22.56 -2.43 -26.13
N GLN A 14 -23.11 -1.45 -25.42
CA GLN A 14 -22.36 -0.29 -24.96
C GLN A 14 -21.17 -0.80 -24.15
N ARG A 15 -19.95 -0.50 -24.61
CA ARG A 15 -18.72 -0.88 -23.92
C ARG A 15 -18.75 -0.19 -22.56
N GLN A 16 -18.80 -0.96 -21.48
CA GLN A 16 -18.61 -0.39 -20.14
C GLN A 16 -17.16 0.12 -20.04
N PRO A 17 -16.95 1.34 -19.54
CA PRO A 17 -15.61 1.81 -19.22
C PRO A 17 -14.98 0.84 -18.22
N VAL A 18 -13.82 0.29 -18.57
CA VAL A 18 -13.00 -0.49 -17.63
C VAL A 18 -12.04 0.51 -17.00
N ILE A 19 -12.23 0.78 -15.71
CA ILE A 19 -11.28 1.56 -14.92
C ILE A 19 -10.10 0.62 -14.65
N SER A 20 -8.93 0.96 -15.19
CA SER A 20 -7.70 0.26 -14.81
C SER A 20 -7.48 0.43 -13.31
N PRO A 21 -7.10 -0.63 -12.58
CA PRO A 21 -6.74 -0.50 -11.17
C PRO A 21 -5.66 0.57 -11.04
N ASP A 22 -5.88 1.54 -10.16
CA ASP A 22 -4.85 2.53 -9.85
C ASP A 22 -3.71 1.80 -9.15
N SER A 23 -2.61 1.60 -9.88
CA SER A 23 -1.41 0.95 -9.38
C SER A 23 -0.27 1.94 -9.17
N ALA A 24 -0.56 3.24 -8.99
CA ALA A 24 0.42 4.21 -8.52
C ALA A 24 0.78 3.95 -7.03
N GLN A 25 1.10 2.70 -6.68
CA GLN A 25 1.70 2.37 -5.41
C GLN A 25 3.18 2.71 -5.48
N SER A 26 3.53 3.92 -5.04
CA SER A 26 4.91 4.33 -4.84
C SER A 26 5.48 3.58 -3.62
N LYS A 27 6.00 2.36 -3.81
CA LYS A 27 6.79 1.68 -2.78
C LYS A 27 8.08 2.48 -2.60
N THR A 28 8.18 3.23 -1.50
CA THR A 28 9.38 4.00 -1.15
C THR A 28 10.24 3.17 -0.22
N TYR A 29 11.45 2.84 -0.67
CA TYR A 29 12.43 2.13 0.13
C TYR A 29 13.34 3.13 0.84
N ILE A 30 13.58 2.91 2.13
CA ILE A 30 14.50 3.73 2.93
C ILE A 30 15.62 2.82 3.41
N LYS A 31 16.86 3.30 3.33
CA LYS A 31 18.02 2.64 3.92
C LYS A 31 18.45 3.42 5.15
N VAL A 32 18.43 2.76 6.31
CA VAL A 32 18.76 3.37 7.60
C VAL A 32 19.94 2.62 8.23
N LEU A 33 20.96 3.36 8.70
CA LEU A 33 21.99 2.81 9.57
C LEU A 33 21.49 2.89 11.01
N TYR A 34 21.04 1.75 11.54
CA TYR A 34 20.38 1.68 12.85
C TYR A 34 21.36 1.76 14.05
N GLY A 35 22.63 1.38 13.85
CA GLY A 35 23.65 1.49 14.89
C GLY A 35 25.06 1.36 14.33
N LEU A 36 26.00 2.03 15.00
CA LEU A 36 27.44 1.89 14.81
C LEU A 36 28.07 1.89 16.21
N ALA A 37 28.80 0.82 16.56
CA ALA A 37 29.45 0.73 17.86
C ALA A 37 30.81 0.04 17.76
N GLU A 38 31.64 0.29 18.78
CA GLU A 38 32.92 -0.37 19.00
C GLU A 38 32.79 -1.16 20.33
N GLY A 39 32.22 -2.36 20.25
CA GLY A 39 31.85 -3.18 21.41
C GLY A 39 30.61 -4.06 21.16
N GLU A 40 30.17 -4.79 22.19
CA GLU A 40 28.98 -5.65 22.10
C GLU A 40 27.69 -4.84 21.97
N ILE A 41 26.78 -5.28 21.10
CA ILE A 41 25.48 -4.67 20.86
C ILE A 41 24.40 -5.73 21.11
N GLU A 42 23.53 -5.50 22.09
CA GLU A 42 22.38 -6.38 22.39
C GLU A 42 21.16 -6.11 21.50
N GLY A 43 21.11 -4.95 20.82
CA GLY A 43 20.04 -4.57 19.91
C GLY A 43 18.98 -3.69 20.55
N LEU A 44 17.76 -3.74 20.02
CA LEU A 44 16.60 -2.96 20.48
C LEU A 44 16.15 -3.45 21.87
N ALA A 45 16.04 -2.53 22.84
CA ALA A 45 15.69 -2.85 24.24
C ALA A 45 14.41 -3.71 24.39
N ASN A 46 13.40 -3.48 23.54
CA ASN A 46 12.14 -4.25 23.51
C ASN A 46 11.84 -4.86 22.13
N GLY A 47 12.87 -5.19 21.35
CA GLY A 47 12.70 -5.74 19.99
C GLY A 47 11.85 -4.81 19.09
N LEU A 48 10.87 -5.36 18.39
CA LEU A 48 10.02 -4.61 17.44
C LEU A 48 9.14 -3.55 18.12
N GLN A 49 8.90 -3.66 19.43
CA GLN A 49 8.17 -2.64 20.21
C GLN A 49 8.99 -1.35 20.37
N SER A 50 10.30 -1.40 20.12
CA SER A 50 11.19 -0.23 20.16
C SER A 50 11.25 0.51 18.82
N ILE A 51 10.52 0.06 17.79
CA ILE A 51 10.45 0.71 16.47
C ILE A 51 9.13 1.47 16.39
N TYR A 52 9.19 2.76 16.07
CA TYR A 52 8.01 3.62 15.95
C TYR A 52 7.91 4.19 14.54
N LEU A 53 6.70 4.18 13.99
CA LEU A 53 6.34 4.85 12.76
C LEU A 53 5.24 5.85 13.10
N GLU A 54 5.49 7.15 12.86
CA GLU A 54 4.53 8.22 13.21
C GLU A 54 4.05 8.09 14.67
N GLU A 55 4.99 7.97 15.62
CA GLU A 55 4.75 7.81 17.06
C GLU A 55 3.97 6.54 17.47
N THR A 56 3.65 5.66 16.52
CA THR A 56 2.96 4.38 16.77
C THR A 56 3.97 3.24 16.79
N PRO A 57 4.03 2.41 17.84
CA PRO A 57 4.95 1.28 17.89
C PRO A 57 4.62 0.27 16.79
N LEU A 58 5.62 -0.39 16.23
CA LEU A 58 5.41 -1.39 15.17
C LEU A 58 4.64 -2.61 15.70
N GLN A 59 4.99 -3.03 16.92
CA GLN A 59 4.38 -4.13 17.64
C GLN A 59 3.91 -3.65 19.02
N ASN A 60 2.71 -4.06 19.42
CA ASN A 60 2.12 -3.77 20.73
C ASN A 60 2.68 -4.70 21.81
N ALA A 61 2.39 -4.37 23.08
CA ALA A 61 2.79 -5.18 24.24
C ALA A 61 2.19 -6.60 24.23
N ASP A 62 1.03 -6.77 23.59
CA ASP A 62 0.34 -8.05 23.40
C ASP A 62 0.87 -8.86 22.20
N GLY A 63 1.86 -8.32 21.48
CA GLY A 63 2.47 -8.96 20.31
C GLY A 63 1.75 -8.69 18.98
N SER A 64 0.61 -7.99 18.99
CA SER A 64 -0.09 -7.59 17.75
C SER A 64 0.68 -6.51 16.98
N PHE A 65 0.59 -6.51 15.65
CA PHE A 65 1.24 -5.52 14.79
C PHE A 65 0.28 -4.40 14.41
N ASN A 66 0.75 -3.15 14.48
CA ASN A 66 -0.05 -1.99 14.06
C ASN A 66 -0.03 -1.76 12.54
N PHE A 67 0.91 -2.38 11.83
CA PHE A 67 1.09 -2.21 10.39
C PHE A 67 1.18 -3.57 9.68
N GLU A 68 0.14 -3.93 8.92
CA GLU A 68 0.00 -5.25 8.28
C GLU A 68 1.10 -5.58 7.25
N LYS A 69 1.76 -4.56 6.69
CA LYS A 69 2.79 -4.70 5.64
C LYS A 69 4.21 -4.37 6.09
N ALA A 70 4.47 -4.26 7.38
CA ALA A 70 5.80 -3.90 7.88
C ALA A 70 6.86 -4.99 7.71
N LEU A 71 6.43 -6.24 7.47
CA LEU A 71 7.31 -7.42 7.33
C LEU A 71 7.41 -7.92 5.88
N GLU A 72 6.80 -7.23 4.92
CA GLU A 72 6.84 -7.57 3.48
C GLU A 72 8.10 -7.03 2.78
#